data_AF-A0A812ZWU9-F1
#
_entry.id   AF-A0A812ZWU9-F1
#
_cell.length_a   1.000
_cell.length_b   1.000
_cell.length_c   1.000
_cell.angle_alpha   90.00
_cell.angle_beta   90.00
_cell.angle_gamma   90.00
#
_symmetry.space_group_name_H-M   'P 1'
#
loop_
_entity.id
_entity.type
_entity.pdbx_description
1 polymer ?
#
loop_
_entity_poly.entity_id
_entity_poly.type
_entity_poly.pdbx_seq_one_letter_code
_entity_poly.pdbx_strand_id
1 'polypeptide(L)'
;MSPLQAWLACTSRAEESVAHGLGRVAKSCARNPWKCVAVTVVGCLLCALGVLRFTAVSEARDLWVDQGSQVMKDLEWTEKYFTSAGRVNRVLVTAKDGGNILRPETMVEIFRMADDVK
;
A
#
# COMPACT_ATOMS: atom_id res chain seq x y z
N MET A 1 21.55 40.77 26.31
CA MET A 1 20.62 39.68 26.64
C MET A 1 21.31 38.36 26.37
N SER A 2 21.36 37.45 27.33
CA SER A 2 21.97 36.13 27.12
C SER A 2 21.08 35.28 26.19
N PRO A 3 21.66 34.39 25.37
CA PRO A 3 20.90 33.58 24.41
C PRO A 3 19.83 32.70 25.09
N LEU A 4 20.09 32.26 26.32
CA LEU A 4 19.15 31.47 27.12
C LEU A 4 17.90 32.26 27.53
N GLN A 5 18.03 33.54 27.86
CA GLN A 5 16.89 34.39 28.23
C GLN A 5 16.00 34.71 27.02
N ALA A 6 16.61 34.91 25.85
CA ALA A 6 15.86 35.11 24.60
C ALA A 6 15.09 33.85 24.20
N TRP A 7 15.67 32.66 24.40
CA TRP A 7 15.03 31.38 24.10
C TRP A 7 13.83 31.11 25.01
N LEU A 8 13.99 31.28 26.33
CA LEU A 8 12.89 31.12 27.30
C LEU A 8 11.74 32.10 27.08
N ALA A 9 12.05 33.35 26.69
CA ALA A 9 11.02 34.34 26.36
C ALA A 9 10.28 34.01 25.05
N CYS A 10 10.93 33.30 24.12
CA CYS A 10 10.32 32.86 22.87
C CYS A 10 9.39 31.66 23.10
N THR A 11 9.83 30.69 23.91
CA THR A 11 9.00 29.51 24.27
C THR A 11 7.77 29.92 25.07
N SER A 12 7.90 30.81 26.05
CA SER A 12 6.74 31.26 26.85
C SER A 12 5.71 32.03 26.02
N ARG A 13 6.17 32.90 25.10
CA ARG A 13 5.27 33.61 24.18
C ARG A 13 4.59 32.66 23.19
N ALA A 14 5.29 31.63 22.74
CA ALA A 14 4.71 30.60 21.89
C ALA A 14 3.62 29.81 22.65
N GLU A 15 3.89 29.41 23.89
CA GLU A 15 2.93 28.73 24.76
C GLU A 15 1.68 29.57 25.03
N GLU A 16 1.85 30.84 25.41
CA GLU A 16 0.72 31.75 25.64
C GLU A 16 -0.12 31.97 24.37
N SER A 17 0.53 32.09 23.21
CA SER A 17 -0.14 32.24 21.92
C SER A 17 -0.96 31.01 21.54
N VAL A 18 -0.39 29.82 21.75
CA VAL A 18 -1.07 28.54 21.51
C VAL A 18 -2.24 28.37 22.49
N ALA A 19 -2.05 28.67 23.77
CA ALA A 19 -3.09 28.59 24.79
C ALA A 19 -4.27 29.53 24.47
N HIS A 20 -3.97 30.78 24.07
CA HIS A 20 -5.01 31.71 23.63
C HIS A 20 -5.72 31.26 22.36
N GLY A 21 -4.98 30.68 21.41
CA GLY A 21 -5.53 30.11 20.18
C GLY A 21 -6.51 28.98 20.47
N LEU A 22 -6.08 27.97 21.23
CA LEU A 22 -6.91 26.84 21.63
C LEU A 22 -8.11 27.28 22.47
N GLY A 23 -7.92 28.21 23.42
CA GLY A 23 -9.02 28.75 24.22
C GLY A 23 -10.09 29.44 23.38
N ARG A 24 -9.70 30.16 22.32
CA ARG A 24 -10.64 30.80 21.39
C ARG A 24 -11.41 29.78 20.57
N VAL A 25 -10.74 28.73 20.08
CA VAL A 25 -11.37 27.63 19.36
C VAL A 25 -12.35 26.90 20.26
N ALA A 26 -11.94 26.51 21.47
CA ALA A 26 -12.78 25.84 22.45
C ALA A 26 -14.03 26.66 22.82
N LYS A 27 -13.87 27.97 23.04
CA LYS A 27 -15.01 28.88 23.29
C LYS A 27 -15.96 28.95 22.10
N SER A 28 -15.43 28.93 20.87
CA SER A 28 -16.25 28.89 19.65
C SER A 28 -17.04 27.59 19.53
N CYS A 29 -16.41 26.45 19.82
CA CYS A 29 -17.05 25.14 19.86
C CYS A 29 -18.16 25.08 20.92
N ALA A 30 -17.92 25.60 22.13
CA ALA A 30 -18.90 25.62 23.21
C ALA A 30 -20.09 26.55 22.93
N ARG A 31 -19.88 27.66 22.22
CA ARG A 31 -20.95 28.62 21.88
C ARG A 31 -21.96 28.06 20.88
N ASN A 32 -21.52 27.21 19.95
CA ASN A 32 -22.41 26.54 19.01
C ASN A 32 -21.84 25.16 18.63
N PRO A 33 -22.20 24.10 19.38
CA PRO A 33 -21.64 22.77 19.15
C PRO A 33 -22.00 22.21 17.78
N TRP A 34 -23.22 22.49 17.29
CA TRP A 34 -23.68 22.02 15.98
C TRP A 34 -22.86 22.56 14.81
N LYS A 35 -22.41 23.82 14.88
CA LYS A 35 -21.49 24.37 13.86
C LYS A 35 -20.13 23.67 13.88
N CYS A 36 -19.62 23.35 15.07
CA CYS A 36 -18.36 22.62 15.20
C CYS A 36 -18.48 21.22 14.56
N VAL A 37 -19.56 20.49 14.88
CA VAL A 37 -19.84 19.17 14.29
C VAL A 37 -19.98 19.25 12.77
N ALA A 38 -20.69 20.27 12.26
CA ALA A 38 -20.82 20.44 10.81
C ALA A 38 -19.47 20.65 10.12
N VAL A 39 -18.59 21.48 10.68
CA VAL A 39 -17.25 21.73 10.11
C VAL A 39 -16.37 20.47 10.15
N THR A 40 -16.37 19.72 11.25
CA THR A 40 -15.58 18.48 11.33
C THR A 40 -16.10 17.42 10.37
N VAL A 41 -17.43 17.24 10.28
CA VAL A 41 -18.04 16.30 9.34
C VAL A 41 -17.73 16.68 7.90
N VAL A 42 -17.87 17.95 7.52
CA VAL A 42 -17.52 18.43 6.17
C VAL A 42 -16.03 18.21 5.89
N GLY A 43 -15.15 18.50 6.86
CA GLY A 43 -13.72 18.23 6.73
C GLY A 43 -13.41 16.76 6.51
N CYS A 44 -14.02 15.86 7.30
CA CYS A 44 -13.89 14.42 7.12
C CYS A 44 -14.40 13.96 5.74
N LEU A 45 -15.54 14.47 5.28
CA LEU A 45 -16.09 14.15 3.97
C LEU A 45 -15.16 14.62 2.84
N LEU A 46 -14.59 15.81 2.94
CA LEU A 46 -13.62 16.31 1.97
C LEU A 46 -12.36 15.43 1.91
N CYS A 47 -11.86 14.98 3.05
CA CYS A 47 -10.75 14.01 3.09
C CYS A 47 -11.16 12.65 2.49
N ALA A 48 -12.40 12.21 2.74
CA ALA A 48 -12.93 10.96 2.20
C ALA A 48 -13.10 10.99 0.67
N LEU A 49 -13.27 12.17 0.05
CA LEU A 49 -13.27 12.28 -1.42
C LEU A 49 -11.97 11.77 -2.05
N GLY A 50 -10.85 11.81 -1.33
CA GLY A 50 -9.57 11.25 -1.80
C GLY A 50 -9.64 9.72 -2.02
N VAL A 51 -10.49 9.02 -1.27
CA VAL A 51 -10.70 7.57 -1.40
C VAL A 51 -11.33 7.21 -2.76
N LEU A 52 -12.09 8.12 -3.37
CA LEU A 52 -12.64 7.91 -4.72
C LEU A 52 -11.56 7.78 -5.80
N ARG A 53 -10.35 8.26 -5.52
CA ARG A 53 -9.18 8.15 -6.41
C ARG A 53 -8.18 7.09 -5.94
N PHE A 54 -8.57 6.22 -5.01
CA PHE A 54 -7.71 5.15 -4.52
C PHE A 54 -7.43 4.12 -5.62
N THR A 55 -6.16 3.96 -5.98
CA THR A 55 -5.69 2.92 -6.91
C THR A 55 -5.03 1.81 -6.13
N ALA A 56 -5.65 0.63 -6.11
CA ALA A 56 -5.04 -0.56 -5.53
C ALA A 56 -3.98 -1.13 -6.48
N VAL A 57 -2.73 -1.15 -6.05
CA VAL A 57 -1.65 -1.83 -6.77
C VAL A 57 -1.63 -3.28 -6.29
N SER A 58 -1.88 -4.22 -7.21
CA SER A 58 -1.91 -5.66 -6.91
C SER A 58 -0.65 -6.41 -7.38
N GLU A 59 0.16 -5.77 -8.23
CA GLU A 59 1.34 -6.40 -8.78
C GLU A 59 2.39 -6.58 -7.69
N ALA A 60 2.82 -7.82 -7.45
CA ALA A 60 3.75 -8.14 -6.38
C ALA A 60 5.09 -7.41 -6.58
N ARG A 61 5.53 -7.30 -7.83
CA ARG A 61 6.75 -6.57 -8.18
C ARG A 61 6.69 -5.12 -7.71
N ASP A 62 5.55 -4.45 -7.87
CA ASP A 62 5.38 -3.04 -7.53
C ASP A 62 5.29 -2.81 -6.01
N LEU A 63 4.83 -3.82 -5.27
CA LEU A 63 4.70 -3.78 -3.82
C LEU A 63 6.00 -4.12 -3.09
N TRP A 64 6.76 -5.08 -3.59
CA TRP A 64 7.88 -5.69 -2.86
C TRP A 64 9.25 -5.25 -3.36
N VAL A 65 9.33 -4.63 -4.53
CA VAL A 65 10.60 -4.16 -5.11
C VAL A 65 10.60 -2.64 -5.18
N ASP A 66 11.68 -2.03 -4.69
CA ASP A 66 11.90 -0.60 -4.87
C ASP A 66 12.05 -0.27 -6.37
N GLN A 67 11.13 0.54 -6.87
CA GLN A 67 11.06 0.97 -8.27
C GLN A 67 12.27 1.80 -8.70
N GLY A 68 12.99 2.41 -7.76
CA GLY A 68 14.23 3.15 -8.03
C GLY A 68 15.49 2.29 -8.12
N SER A 69 15.39 1.01 -7.74
CA SER A 69 16.54 0.12 -7.60
C SER A 69 17.22 -0.22 -8.92
N GLN A 70 18.52 -0.55 -8.85
CA GLN A 70 19.29 -0.97 -10.03
C GLN A 70 18.73 -2.26 -10.65
N VAL A 71 18.23 -3.17 -9.82
CA VAL A 71 17.59 -4.42 -10.25
C VAL A 71 16.39 -4.15 -11.16
N MET A 72 15.59 -3.13 -10.87
CA MET A 72 14.43 -2.79 -11.71
C MET A 72 14.87 -2.24 -13.08
N LYS A 73 15.92 -1.42 -13.11
CA LYS A 73 16.47 -0.87 -14.36
C LYS A 73 17.04 -1.97 -15.26
N ASP A 74 17.73 -2.94 -14.67
CA ASP A 74 18.27 -4.09 -15.41
C ASP A 74 17.14 -5.00 -15.92
N LEU A 75 16.07 -5.17 -15.13
CA LEU A 75 14.87 -5.91 -15.53
C LEU A 75 14.15 -5.21 -16.70
N GLU A 76 13.90 -3.91 -16.62
CA GLU A 76 13.28 -3.11 -17.69
C GLU A 76 14.11 -3.17 -18.98
N TRP A 77 15.44 -3.07 -18.87
CA TRP A 77 16.34 -3.26 -20.00
C TRP A 77 16.18 -4.67 -20.61
N THR A 78 16.13 -5.69 -19.77
CA THR A 78 15.98 -7.08 -20.22
C THR A 78 14.62 -7.31 -20.90
N GLU A 79 13.52 -6.87 -20.31
CA GLU A 79 12.16 -6.99 -20.89
C GLU A 79 12.00 -6.21 -22.20
N LYS A 80 12.77 -5.12 -22.38
CA LYS A 80 12.75 -4.30 -23.60
C LYS A 80 13.44 -4.98 -24.78
N TYR A 81 14.56 -5.65 -24.54
CA TYR A 81 15.40 -6.24 -25.61
C TYR A 81 15.21 -7.74 -25.79
N PHE A 82 14.70 -8.42 -24.78
CA PHE A 82 14.40 -9.85 -24.82
C PHE A 82 12.91 -10.05 -24.60
N THR A 83 12.28 -10.88 -25.44
CA THR A 83 10.89 -11.30 -25.24
C THR A 83 10.73 -11.82 -23.82
N SER A 84 9.80 -11.22 -23.07
CA SER A 84 9.43 -11.66 -21.72
C SER A 84 9.20 -13.17 -21.73
N ALA A 85 9.84 -13.88 -20.80
CA ALA A 85 9.62 -15.30 -20.62
C ALA A 85 8.12 -15.50 -20.38
N GLY A 86 7.43 -16.14 -21.34
CA GLY A 86 5.98 -16.32 -21.29
C GLY A 86 5.54 -16.91 -19.95
N ARG A 87 4.32 -16.59 -19.51
CA ARG A 87 3.82 -17.06 -18.20
C ARG A 87 3.88 -18.58 -18.12
N VAL A 88 4.77 -19.08 -17.26
CA VAL A 88 5.00 -20.52 -17.10
C VAL A 88 4.01 -21.07 -16.06
N ASN A 89 3.01 -21.81 -16.55
CA ASN A 89 2.14 -22.61 -15.69
C ASN A 89 2.69 -24.04 -15.62
N ARG A 90 3.01 -24.52 -14.41
CA ARG A 90 3.52 -25.88 -14.17
C ARG A 90 2.56 -26.64 -13.26
N VAL A 91 2.31 -27.88 -13.61
CA VAL A 91 1.60 -28.85 -12.77
C VAL A 91 2.58 -29.92 -12.35
N LEU A 92 2.69 -30.18 -11.04
CA LEU A 92 3.44 -31.30 -10.51
C LEU A 92 2.46 -32.42 -10.18
N VAL A 93 2.69 -33.61 -10.74
CA VAL A 93 1.86 -34.80 -10.52
C VAL A 93 2.67 -35.82 -9.73
N THR A 94 2.01 -36.51 -8.79
CA THR A 94 2.60 -37.56 -7.94
C THR A 94 1.66 -38.76 -7.91
N ALA A 95 2.20 -39.96 -7.72
CA ALA A 95 1.40 -41.17 -7.59
C ALA A 95 0.69 -41.19 -6.22
N LYS A 96 -0.62 -41.51 -6.22
CA LYS A 96 -1.46 -41.52 -5.00
C LYS A 96 -0.97 -42.46 -3.91
N ASP A 97 -0.29 -43.55 -4.30
CA ASP A 97 0.28 -44.55 -3.42
C ASP A 97 1.72 -44.22 -2.96
N GLY A 98 2.26 -43.05 -3.36
CA GLY A 98 3.67 -42.70 -3.16
C GLY A 98 4.64 -43.60 -3.93
N GLY A 99 4.12 -44.45 -4.82
CA GLY A 99 4.87 -45.40 -5.61
C GLY A 99 5.38 -44.81 -6.93
N ASN A 100 5.72 -45.70 -7.86
CA ASN A 100 6.20 -45.29 -9.17
C ASN A 100 5.09 -44.58 -9.97
N ILE A 101 5.39 -43.37 -10.47
CA ILE A 101 4.49 -42.58 -11.33
C ILE A 101 4.48 -43.04 -12.79
N LEU A 102 5.52 -43.76 -13.24
CA LEU A 102 5.67 -44.21 -14.63
C LEU A 102 4.84 -45.47 -14.97
N ARG A 103 3.81 -45.76 -14.19
CA ARG A 103 2.90 -46.87 -14.46
C ARG A 103 2.00 -46.52 -15.65
N PRO A 104 1.62 -47.50 -16.49
CA PRO A 104 0.78 -47.24 -17.67
C PRO A 104 -0.52 -46.51 -17.34
N GLU A 105 -1.16 -46.87 -16.23
CA GLU A 105 -2.45 -46.31 -15.83
C GLU A 105 -2.31 -44.83 -15.45
N THR A 106 -1.26 -44.51 -14.68
CA THR A 106 -0.93 -43.14 -14.27
C THR A 106 -0.52 -42.28 -15.46
N MET A 107 0.23 -42.84 -16.42
CA MET A 107 0.63 -42.14 -17.64
C MET A 107 -0.56 -41.80 -18.53
N VAL A 108 -1.55 -42.69 -18.64
CA VAL A 108 -2.81 -42.41 -19.36
C VAL A 108 -3.58 -41.26 -18.70
N GLU A 109 -3.63 -41.22 -17.37
CA GLU A 109 -4.30 -40.15 -16.62
C GLU A 109 -3.58 -38.79 -16.81
N ILE A 110 -2.24 -38.77 -16.76
CA ILE A 110 -1.43 -37.58 -17.05
C ILE A 110 -1.69 -37.10 -18.48
N PHE A 111 -1.77 -38.02 -19.45
CA PHE A 111 -2.00 -37.67 -20.85
C PHE A 111 -3.39 -37.05 -21.06
N ARG A 112 -4.42 -37.58 -20.39
CA ARG A 112 -5.77 -36.99 -20.39
C ARG A 112 -5.75 -35.59 -19.80
N MET A 113 -5.11 -35.40 -18.65
CA MET A 113 -4.98 -34.09 -18.02
C MET A 113 -4.24 -33.08 -18.91
N ALA A 114 -3.21 -33.53 -19.64
CA ALA A 114 -2.47 -32.68 -20.57
C ALA A 114 -3.29 -32.30 -21.81
N ASP A 115 -4.21 -33.17 -22.26
CA ASP A 115 -5.12 -32.90 -23.38
C ASP A 115 -6.26 -31.96 -22.98
N ASP A 116 -6.77 -32.07 -21.76
CA ASP A 116 -7.82 -31.20 -21.22
C ASP A 116 -7.35 -29.75 -20.97
N VAL A 117 -6.04 -29.55 -20.77
CA VAL A 117 -5.42 -28.24 -20.47
C VAL A 117 -4.93 -27.52 -21.73
N LYS A 118 -4.88 -28.21 -22.88
CA LYS A 118 -4.51 -27.64 -24.18
C LYS A 118 -5.55 -26.67 -24.70
#